data_AF-A0A0T7BMV0-F1
#
_entry.id   AF-A0A0T7BMV0-F1
#
_cell.length_a   1.000
_cell.length_b   1.000
_cell.length_c   1.000
_cell.angle_alpha   90.00
_cell.angle_beta   90.00
_cell.angle_gamma   90.00
#
_symmetry.space_group_name_H-M   'P 1'
#
loop_
_entity.id
_entity.type
_entity.pdbx_description
1 polymer ?
#
loop_
_entity_poly.entity_id
_entity_poly.type
_entity_poly.pdbx_seq_one_letter_code
_entity_poly.pdbx_strand_id
1 'polypeptide(L)'
;MESSSSLVTEFEQLFRQKLRLNNCRLQKKIQENSYEITTPAKDIFLMSWSDFPDIKLVYQPVGIRTKQTVVYERAIRDHIIFCVNSVQNKSQHSLMT
;
A
#
# COMPACT_ATOMS: atom_id res chain seq x y z
N MET A 1 3.40 21.99 9.69
CA MET A 1 2.64 20.97 8.96
C MET A 1 3.66 20.03 8.34
N GLU A 2 3.74 18.78 8.81
CA GLU A 2 4.38 17.74 8.00
C GLU A 2 3.63 17.70 6.66
N SER A 3 4.31 18.13 5.60
CA SER A 3 3.74 18.18 4.26
C SER A 3 3.20 16.79 3.93
N SER A 4 2.05 16.68 3.27
CA SER A 4 1.49 15.39 2.80
C SER A 4 2.54 14.49 2.11
N SER A 5 3.56 15.08 1.48
CA SER A 5 4.71 14.38 0.90
C SER A 5 5.57 13.58 1.91
N SER A 6 5.73 14.07 3.14
CA SER A 6 6.50 13.40 4.19
C SER A 6 5.79 12.14 4.69
N LEU A 7 4.48 12.25 4.97
CA LEU A 7 3.59 11.14 5.29
C LEU A 7 3.56 10.07 4.19
N VAL A 8 3.46 10.48 2.93
CA VAL A 8 3.50 9.55 1.79
C VAL A 8 4.84 8.82 1.73
N THR A 9 5.95 9.53 1.95
CA THR A 9 7.29 8.93 1.93
C THR A 9 7.46 7.90 3.04
N GLU A 10 7.02 8.21 4.26
CA GLU A 10 7.06 7.25 5.37
C GLU A 10 6.16 6.04 5.11
N PHE A 11 4.95 6.27 4.61
CA PHE A 11 4.04 5.21 4.22
C PHE A 11 4.69 4.28 3.19
N GLU A 12 5.29 4.83 2.13
CA GLU A 12 5.97 4.04 1.10
C GLU A 12 7.10 3.19 1.67
N GLN A 13 7.90 3.73 2.60
CA GLN A 13 8.97 2.99 3.24
C GLN A 13 8.45 1.83 4.08
N LEU A 14 7.46 2.08 4.95
CA LEU A 14 6.83 1.05 5.80
C LEU A 14 6.15 -0.02 4.95
N PHE A 15 5.40 0.39 3.93
CA PHE A 15 4.66 -0.52 3.07
C PHE A 15 5.59 -1.41 2.24
N ARG A 16 6.68 -0.87 1.71
CA ARG A 16 7.74 -1.65 1.02
C ARG A 16 8.35 -2.72 1.93
N GLN A 17 8.60 -2.39 3.20
CA GLN A 17 9.14 -3.36 4.17
C GLN A 17 8.15 -4.51 4.40
N LYS A 18 6.86 -4.20 4.62
CA LYS A 18 5.81 -5.21 4.82
C LYS A 18 5.60 -6.12 3.60
N LEU A 19 5.65 -5.58 2.39
CA LEU A 19 5.51 -6.37 1.16
C LEU A 19 6.71 -7.32 0.94
N ARG A 20 7.94 -6.87 1.24
CA ARG A 20 9.13 -7.72 1.14
C ARG A 20 9.05 -8.95 2.04
N LEU A 21 8.50 -8.82 3.26
CA LEU A 21 8.28 -9.95 4.16
C LEU A 21 7.34 -11.01 3.59
N ASN A 22 6.47 -10.63 2.66
CA ASN A 22 5.51 -11.52 2.00
C ASN A 22 5.94 -11.91 0.58
N ASN A 23 7.21 -11.68 0.21
CA ASN A 23 7.76 -11.91 -1.13
C ASN A 23 6.97 -11.21 -2.26
N CYS A 24 6.26 -10.13 -1.94
CA CYS A 24 5.52 -9.34 -2.91
C CYS A 24 6.43 -8.27 -3.51
N ARG A 25 6.32 -8.04 -4.82
CA ARG A 25 7.06 -6.99 -5.53
C ARG A 25 6.20 -5.73 -5.61
N LEU A 26 6.76 -4.58 -5.24
CA LEU A 26 6.12 -3.26 -5.39
C LEU A 26 6.82 -2.46 -6.48
N GLN A 27 6.09 -2.08 -7.52
CA GLN A 27 6.57 -1.26 -8.62
C GLN A 27 5.78 0.05 -8.70
N LYS A 28 6.47 1.19 -8.74
CA LYS A 28 5.82 2.49 -8.96
C LYS A 28 5.42 2.61 -10.44
N LYS A 29 4.19 3.05 -10.70
CA LYS A 29 3.70 3.34 -12.06
C LYS A 29 4.00 4.80 -12.43
N ILE A 30 3.93 5.10 -13.72
CA ILE A 30 4.23 6.44 -14.27
C ILE A 30 3.20 7.48 -13.81
N GLN A 31 1.95 7.05 -13.61
CA GLN A 31 0.91 7.90 -13.02
C GLN A 31 1.30 8.26 -11.59
N GLU A 32 1.15 9.54 -11.24
CA GLU A 32 1.37 10.02 -9.88
C GLU A 32 0.57 9.15 -8.90
N ASN A 33 1.21 8.77 -7.79
CA ASN A 33 0.59 8.05 -6.68
C ASN A 33 -0.04 6.69 -7.05
N SER A 34 0.56 5.97 -8.01
CA SER A 34 0.11 4.64 -8.42
C SER A 34 1.21 3.59 -8.33
N TYR A 35 0.83 2.39 -7.91
CA TYR A 35 1.70 1.26 -7.64
C TYR A 35 1.08 -0.04 -8.14
N GLU A 36 1.94 -0.92 -8.63
CA GLU A 36 1.61 -2.31 -8.90
C GLU A 36 2.25 -3.21 -7.85
N ILE A 37 1.46 -4.13 -7.33
CA ILE A 37 1.87 -5.15 -6.39
C ILE A 37 1.73 -6.50 -7.07
N THR A 38 2.84 -7.20 -7.24
CA THR A 38 2.85 -8.57 -7.78
C THR A 38 3.10 -9.56 -6.66
N THR A 39 2.22 -10.55 -6.51
CA THR A 39 2.38 -11.62 -5.52
C THR A 39 3.26 -12.76 -6.08
N PRO A 40 3.78 -13.67 -5.23
CA PRO A 40 4.47 -14.87 -5.68
C PRO A 40 3.61 -15.77 -6.59
N ALA A 41 2.29 -15.75 -6.39
CA ALA A 41 1.31 -16.47 -7.23
C ALA A 41 1.04 -15.77 -8.57
N LYS A 42 1.76 -14.68 -8.87
CA LYS A 42 1.60 -13.84 -10.06
C LYS A 42 0.26 -13.09 -10.14
N ASP A 43 -0.44 -12.95 -9.01
CA ASP A 43 -1.56 -12.01 -8.93
C ASP A 43 -1.04 -10.58 -9.03
N ILE A 44 -1.82 -9.70 -9.67
CA ILE A 44 -1.49 -8.28 -9.81
C ILE A 44 -2.57 -7.45 -9.12
N PHE A 45 -2.12 -6.54 -8.24
CA PHE A 45 -2.97 -5.54 -7.61
C PHE A 45 -2.46 -4.15 -7.94
N LEU A 46 -3.39 -3.25 -8.27
CA LEU A 46 -3.13 -1.85 -8.51
C LEU A 46 -3.55 -1.06 -7.29
N MET A 47 -2.58 -0.39 -6.67
CA MET A 47 -2.78 0.49 -5.53
C MET A 47 -2.59 1.93 -5.98
N SER A 48 -3.56 2.80 -5.71
CA SER A 48 -3.46 4.22 -6.06
C SER A 48 -4.21 5.12 -5.10
N TRP A 49 -3.87 6.40 -5.07
CA TRP A 49 -4.61 7.42 -4.32
C TRP A 49 -4.61 8.75 -5.09
N SER A 50 -5.71 9.48 -4.97
CA SER A 50 -5.79 10.87 -5.45
C SER A 50 -5.43 11.82 -4.32
N ASP A 51 -6.00 11.60 -3.13
CA ASP A 51 -5.69 12.31 -1.90
C ASP A 51 -5.27 11.29 -0.84
N PHE A 52 -4.06 11.43 -0.28
CA PHE A 52 -3.62 10.56 0.82
C PHE A 52 -4.32 11.01 2.12
N PRO A 53 -4.90 10.09 2.92
CA PRO A 53 -4.66 8.64 3.01
C PRO A 53 -5.66 7.74 2.25
N ASP A 54 -6.51 8.28 1.38
CA ASP A 54 -7.57 7.51 0.72
C ASP A 54 -7.02 6.63 -0.42
N ILE A 55 -6.50 5.46 -0.02
CA ILE A 55 -5.88 4.49 -0.91
C ILE A 55 -6.92 3.51 -1.46
N LYS A 56 -6.96 3.40 -2.79
CA LYS A 56 -7.72 2.39 -3.53
C LYS A 56 -6.81 1.22 -3.87
N LEU A 57 -7.32 0.00 -3.68
CA LEU A 57 -6.68 -1.25 -4.11
C LEU A 57 -7.63 -2.01 -5.02
N VAL A 58 -7.20 -2.31 -6.23
CA VAL A 58 -7.98 -3.01 -7.24
C VAL A 58 -7.20 -4.23 -7.72
N TYR A 59 -7.84 -5.40 -7.77
CA TYR A 59 -7.27 -6.58 -8.40
C TYR A 59 -7.32 -6.42 -9.92
N GLN A 60 -6.19 -6.62 -10.59
CA GLN A 60 -6.13 -6.68 -12.05
C GLN A 60 -6.36 -8.13 -12.49
N PRO A 61 -7.42 -8.41 -13.27
CA PRO A 61 -7.71 -9.77 -13.72
C PRO A 61 -6.65 -10.22 -14.74
N VAL A 62 -5.66 -10.97 -14.25
CA VAL A 62 -4.58 -11.59 -15.05
C VAL A 62 -4.76 -13.11 -15.22
N GLY A 63 -5.94 -13.62 -14.86
CA GLY A 63 -6.27 -15.05 -14.90
C GLY A 63 -7.47 -15.38 -14.03
N ILE A 64 -7.55 -16.64 -13.60
CA ILE A 64 -8.63 -17.09 -12.69
C ILE A 64 -8.33 -16.60 -11.28
N ARG A 65 -9.23 -15.81 -10.71
CA ARG A 65 -9.18 -15.40 -9.32
C ARG A 65 -9.36 -16.62 -8.41
N THR A 66 -8.33 -16.95 -7.64
CA THR A 66 -8.34 -18.12 -6.75
C THR A 66 -8.65 -17.73 -5.31
N LYS A 67 -8.87 -18.73 -4.44
CA LYS A 67 -8.94 -18.50 -2.98
C LYS A 67 -7.66 -17.84 -2.45
N GLN A 68 -6.51 -18.18 -3.02
CA GLN A 68 -5.22 -17.60 -2.65
C GLN A 68 -5.14 -16.11 -3.04
N THR A 69 -5.67 -15.74 -4.21
CA THR A 69 -5.80 -14.33 -4.62
C THR A 69 -6.57 -13.51 -3.58
N VAL A 70 -7.65 -14.07 -3.02
CA VAL A 70 -8.44 -13.39 -1.97
C VAL A 70 -7.65 -13.23 -0.66
N VAL A 71 -6.85 -14.23 -0.28
CA VAL A 71 -5.97 -14.15 0.90
C VAL A 71 -4.94 -13.05 0.73
N TYR A 72 -4.29 -12.96 -0.44
CA TYR A 72 -3.35 -11.88 -0.73
C TYR A 72 -4.03 -10.51 -0.73
N GLU A 73 -5.22 -10.39 -1.34
CA GLU A 73 -5.95 -9.12 -1.34
C GLU A 73 -6.22 -8.61 0.07
N ARG A 74 -6.70 -9.49 0.96
CA ARG A 74 -6.95 -9.15 2.37
C ARG A 74 -5.68 -8.71 3.08
N ALA A 75 -4.61 -9.50 2.96
CA ALA A 75 -3.33 -9.19 3.59
C ALA A 75 -2.76 -7.84 3.10
N ILE A 76 -2.86 -7.54 1.80
CA ILE A 76 -2.41 -6.25 1.26
C ILE A 76 -3.25 -5.11 1.82
N ARG A 77 -4.58 -5.25 1.90
CA ARG A 77 -5.46 -4.26 2.51
C ARG A 77 -5.12 -4.01 3.99
N ASP A 78 -4.91 -5.07 4.76
CA ASP A 78 -4.54 -4.98 6.17
C ASP A 78 -3.21 -4.25 6.36
N HIS A 79 -2.22 -4.52 5.49
CA HIS A 79 -0.94 -3.82 5.50
C HIS A 79 -1.09 -2.34 5.15
N ILE A 80 -1.94 -1.99 4.17
CA ILE A 80 -2.24 -0.59 3.83
C ILE A 80 -2.81 0.13 5.05
N ILE A 81 -3.85 -0.44 5.67
CA ILE A 81 -4.51 0.14 6.86
C ILE A 81 -3.51 0.33 7.99
N PHE A 82 -2.71 -0.70 8.28
CA PHE A 82 -1.68 -0.65 9.31
C PHE A 82 -0.67 0.48 9.06
N CYS A 83 -0.16 0.60 7.82
CA CYS A 83 0.83 1.61 7.46
C CYS A 83 0.24 3.03 7.52
N VAL A 84 -0.99 3.23 7.03
CA VAL A 84 -1.70 4.51 7.12
C VAL A 84 -1.89 4.93 8.58
N ASN A 85 -2.43 4.06 9.41
CA ASN A 85 -2.64 4.36 10.84
C ASN A 85 -1.32 4.67 11.55
N SER A 86 -0.25 3.96 11.20
CA SER A 86 1.08 4.17 11.79
C SER A 86 1.65 5.56 11.49
N VAL A 87 1.50 6.05 10.25
CA VAL A 87 2.03 7.38 9.88
C VAL A 87 1.13 8.50 10.41
N GLN A 88 -0.19 8.31 10.42
CA GLN A 88 -1.12 9.31 10.96
C GLN A 88 -0.97 9.48 12.48
N ASN A 89 -0.82 8.39 13.23
CA ASN A 89 -0.64 8.46 14.69
C ASN A 89 0.66 9.17 15.07
N LYS A 90 1.74 8.99 14.30
CA LYS A 90 3.00 9.71 14.51
C LYS A 90 2.84 11.20 14.29
N SER A 91 2.17 11.62 13.21
CA SER A 91 1.93 13.05 12.96
C SER A 91 1.04 13.69 14.03
N GLN A 92 0.06 12.94 14.57
CA GLN A 92 -0.77 13.45 15.68
C GLN A 92 0.04 13.63 16.97
N HIS A 93 0.96 12.72 17.28
CA HIS A 93 1.82 12.84 18.47
C HIS A 93 2.87 13.96 18.33
N SER A 94 3.32 14.27 17.10
CA SER A 94 4.22 15.38 16.78
C SER A 94 3.57 16.76 16.94
N LEU A 95 2.24 16.84 16.87
CA LEU A 95 1.45 18.08 17.04
C LEU A 95 1.14 18.44 18.51
N MET A 96 1.40 17.54 19.46
CA MET A 96 1.08 17.74 20.90
C MET A 96 2.31 18.02 21.78
N THR A 97 3.50 18.15 21.20
CA THR A 97 4.76 18.54 21.86
C THR A 97 5.31 19.81 21.24
#